data_AF-A0A198ALD6-F1
#
_entry.id   AF-A0A198ALD6-F1
#
_cell.length_a   1.000
_cell.length_b   1.000
_cell.length_c   1.000
_cell.angle_alpha   90.00
_cell.angle_beta   90.00
_cell.angle_gamma   90.00
#
_symmetry.space_group_name_H-M   'P 1'
#
loop_
_entity.id
_entity.type
_entity.pdbx_description
1 polymer ?
#
loop_
_entity_poly.entity_id
_entity_poly.type
_entity_poly.pdbx_seq_one_letter_code
_entity_poly.pdbx_strand_id
1 'polypeptide(L)'
;MGMTKKSFISVLLSFSLVFSLVSVLLVKPVDAKTVRVAIISALSGDVTIKKGGGSKTYDAYENMSLNQGDTVYTGAGSSVTLNLASGDADVTLGDNAELNVSDLNSANGNKKSKLKVWAGSMWVKVKSLAGADDEFEVETPTAVMGVRGTQFFVSVDPVSGKTKMAVGSGRVSASTVTSSSEETQTTTITYVNPTQEISLDSRGETNDLDLKVEFFDLEDFIKNASPEIIKELILNKAEIDKENDEFIAKKQKEITDGTSTNDKNSLSITNQSDLDKVKQNLDNLIGNVAKQAIASSKLDQKTVDLIIAEVNKKIDSTDKKLDLSKVKPLDKTAGVDPELEKKKQEELKKLEEAKLKSKLEKEKAEAAAKQKLADALKKLEDEKKKIAEAKLAAEAKAKAEAAAQLKAGMTKDELDKFNAAADSKKDTTTQPGTGNNNGGDEDTSTPAPAPTPVVSMEVVDTVVEPNPNVEGPSYTRFNLNINMTDFIDSYGKGIYGVEIHLLYGFNAHYNYHSEVPFTANSTIFTNPLTSADYIRAYESQGPQNELVYAVTNFGSVPNNSVTGTKRLVSIPMETYGATTITVGKIVIVRKQTNGEVENISVPITNIPSKSVGTGTPMPNIDFPPA
;
A
#
# COMPACT_ATOMS: atom_id res chain seq x y z
N MET A 1 59.53 -28.77 -53.79
CA MET A 1 58.85 -30.07 -53.66
C MET A 1 57.35 -29.83 -53.77
N GLY A 2 56.74 -30.16 -54.91
CA GLY A 2 55.31 -29.92 -55.13
C GLY A 2 54.47 -30.92 -54.36
N MET A 3 53.77 -30.47 -53.31
CA MET A 3 52.76 -31.29 -52.65
C MET A 3 51.66 -31.61 -53.66
N THR A 4 51.39 -32.88 -53.92
CA THR A 4 50.29 -33.29 -54.80
C THR A 4 48.96 -32.91 -54.17
N LYS A 5 47.94 -32.58 -54.98
CA LYS A 5 46.61 -32.13 -54.50
C LYS A 5 45.99 -33.09 -53.45
N LYS A 6 46.30 -34.39 -53.52
CA LYS A 6 45.86 -35.40 -52.54
C LYS A 6 46.55 -35.26 -51.17
N SER A 7 47.82 -34.86 -51.15
CA SER A 7 48.59 -34.64 -49.92
C SER A 7 48.11 -33.37 -49.18
N PHE A 8 47.78 -32.31 -49.92
CA PHE A 8 47.26 -31.07 -49.35
C PHE A 8 45.88 -31.26 -48.67
N ILE A 9 44.99 -32.04 -49.28
CA ILE A 9 43.68 -32.37 -48.71
C ILE A 9 43.83 -33.18 -47.42
N SER A 10 44.77 -34.14 -47.38
CA SER A 10 45.01 -34.97 -46.20
C SER A 10 45.56 -34.16 -45.01
N VAL A 11 46.45 -33.20 -45.28
CA VAL A 11 46.98 -32.28 -44.25
C VAL A 11 45.89 -31.34 -43.74
N LEU A 12 45.02 -30.82 -44.61
CA LEU A 12 43.91 -29.96 -44.23
C LEU A 12 42.87 -30.72 -43.38
N LEU A 13 42.59 -31.98 -43.71
CA LEU A 13 41.67 -32.83 -42.94
C LEU A 13 42.23 -33.17 -41.55
N SER A 14 43.52 -33.48 -41.46
CA SER A 14 44.19 -33.72 -40.18
C SER A 14 44.24 -32.47 -39.30
N PHE A 15 44.47 -31.29 -39.89
CA PHE A 15 44.41 -30.03 -39.15
C PHE A 15 42.99 -29.75 -38.64
N SER A 16 41.96 -30.02 -39.44
CA SER A 16 40.55 -29.87 -39.04
C SER A 16 40.16 -30.84 -37.91
N LEU A 17 40.66 -32.09 -37.94
CA LEU A 17 40.43 -33.05 -36.85
C LEU A 17 41.12 -32.63 -35.54
N VAL A 18 42.36 -32.17 -35.62
CA VAL A 18 43.12 -31.71 -34.45
C VAL A 18 42.51 -30.43 -33.88
N PHE A 19 42.05 -29.50 -34.72
CA PHE A 19 41.37 -28.28 -34.28
C PHE A 19 40.01 -28.57 -33.61
N SER A 20 39.31 -29.60 -34.09
CA SER A 20 38.06 -30.09 -33.47
C SER A 20 38.31 -30.72 -32.10
N LEU A 21 39.37 -31.53 -31.94
CA LEU A 21 39.75 -32.12 -30.65
C LEU A 21 40.24 -31.09 -29.62
N VAL A 22 40.98 -30.07 -30.05
CA VAL A 22 41.46 -29.00 -29.15
C VAL A 22 40.32 -28.09 -28.68
N SER A 23 39.26 -27.94 -29.48
CA SER A 23 38.09 -27.12 -29.11
C SER A 23 37.30 -27.72 -27.93
N VAL A 24 37.33 -29.05 -27.74
CA VAL A 24 36.66 -29.73 -26.61
C VAL A 24 37.42 -29.54 -25.29
N LEU A 25 38.75 -29.33 -25.34
CA LEU A 25 39.60 -29.15 -24.16
C LEU A 25 39.56 -27.72 -23.57
N LEU A 26 38.96 -26.76 -24.27
CA LEU A 26 38.84 -25.36 -23.82
C LEU A 26 37.44 -24.98 -23.33
N VAL A 27 36.47 -25.90 -23.38
CA VAL A 27 35.16 -25.69 -22.76
C VAL A 27 35.32 -25.91 -21.26
N LYS A 28 35.46 -24.82 -20.50
CA LYS A 28 35.29 -24.90 -19.04
C LYS A 28 33.88 -25.45 -18.77
N PRO A 29 33.71 -26.44 -17.88
CA PRO A 29 32.37 -26.78 -17.41
C PRO A 29 31.74 -25.50 -16.87
N VAL A 30 30.64 -25.08 -17.48
CA VAL A 30 29.78 -24.07 -16.89
C VAL A 30 29.17 -24.78 -15.68
N ASP A 31 29.61 -24.42 -14.48
CA ASP A 31 28.90 -24.82 -13.27
C ASP A 31 27.45 -24.38 -13.43
N ALA A 32 26.55 -25.35 -13.54
CA ALA A 32 25.14 -25.09 -13.64
C ALA A 32 24.72 -24.41 -12.33
N LYS A 33 24.44 -23.10 -12.40
CA LYS A 33 23.83 -22.35 -11.29
C LYS A 33 22.55 -23.07 -10.91
N THR A 34 22.57 -23.83 -9.82
CA THR A 34 21.40 -24.59 -9.37
C THR A 34 20.35 -23.58 -8.94
N VAL A 35 19.28 -23.44 -9.72
CA VAL A 35 18.18 -22.51 -9.42
C VAL A 35 17.45 -23.07 -8.20
N ARG A 36 17.57 -22.37 -7.06
CA ARG A 36 16.77 -22.69 -5.86
C ARG A 36 15.35 -22.18 -6.09
N VAL A 37 14.38 -23.03 -5.82
CA VAL A 37 12.94 -22.69 -5.90
C VAL A 37 12.28 -22.94 -4.56
N ALA A 38 11.17 -22.26 -4.31
CA ALA A 38 10.22 -22.65 -3.28
C ALA A 38 9.08 -23.46 -3.91
N ILE A 39 8.49 -24.38 -3.17
CA ILE A 39 7.41 -25.25 -3.65
C ILE A 39 6.23 -25.12 -2.72
N ILE A 40 5.03 -24.93 -3.27
CA ILE A 40 3.79 -24.98 -2.49
C ILE A 40 3.54 -26.43 -2.07
N SER A 41 3.69 -26.75 -0.79
CA SER A 41 3.50 -28.12 -0.28
C SER A 41 2.05 -28.41 0.11
N ALA A 42 1.31 -27.39 0.55
CA ALA A 42 -0.10 -27.47 0.87
C ALA A 42 -0.73 -26.08 0.75
N LEU A 43 -2.02 -26.02 0.41
CA LEU A 43 -2.77 -24.77 0.42
C LEU A 43 -4.24 -25.01 0.75
N SER A 44 -4.92 -23.96 1.23
CA SER A 44 -6.35 -23.97 1.52
C SER A 44 -6.93 -22.58 1.26
N GLY A 45 -8.14 -22.54 0.69
CA GLY A 45 -8.83 -21.29 0.37
C GLY A 45 -8.33 -20.63 -0.91
N ASP A 46 -8.44 -19.30 -0.96
CA ASP A 46 -8.02 -18.45 -2.07
C ASP A 46 -6.54 -18.09 -1.93
N VAL A 47 -5.71 -18.66 -2.81
CA VAL A 47 -4.27 -18.42 -2.84
C VAL A 47 -3.89 -18.11 -4.28
N THR A 48 -3.29 -16.95 -4.50
CA THR A 48 -2.87 -16.52 -5.85
C THR A 48 -1.40 -16.11 -5.87
N ILE A 49 -0.75 -16.34 -7.01
CA ILE A 49 0.66 -16.06 -7.24
C ILE A 49 0.81 -15.00 -8.33
N LYS A 50 1.54 -13.94 -8.05
CA LYS A 50 2.03 -12.99 -9.06
C LYS A 50 3.47 -13.35 -9.42
N LYS A 51 3.73 -13.67 -10.69
CA LYS A 51 5.09 -14.01 -11.14
C LYS A 51 6.01 -12.79 -11.16
N GLY A 52 7.28 -12.98 -10.83
CA GLY A 52 8.29 -11.92 -10.82
C GLY A 52 8.38 -11.20 -12.17
N GLY A 53 8.30 -9.86 -12.16
CA GLY A 53 8.30 -9.02 -13.37
C GLY A 53 6.97 -9.01 -14.14
N GLY A 54 5.96 -9.79 -13.71
CA GLY A 54 4.60 -9.77 -14.24
C GLY A 54 3.62 -9.03 -13.33
N SER A 55 2.49 -8.63 -13.90
CA SER A 55 1.39 -7.96 -13.19
C SER A 55 0.14 -8.82 -13.04
N LYS A 56 0.09 -9.97 -13.73
CA LYS A 56 -1.01 -10.95 -13.61
C LYS A 56 -0.81 -11.85 -12.38
N THR A 57 -1.91 -12.14 -11.71
CA THR A 57 -2.00 -13.18 -10.67
C THR A 57 -2.58 -14.47 -11.27
N TYR A 58 -2.17 -15.60 -10.71
CA TYR A 58 -2.61 -16.94 -11.10
C TYR A 58 -3.03 -17.72 -9.86
N ASP A 59 -4.05 -18.57 -9.97
CA ASP A 59 -4.43 -19.45 -8.88
C ASP A 59 -3.27 -20.40 -8.54
N ALA A 60 -2.97 -20.51 -7.25
CA ALA A 60 -1.97 -21.43 -6.75
C ALA A 60 -2.50 -22.87 -6.76
N TYR A 61 -1.60 -23.82 -6.94
CA TYR A 61 -1.89 -25.25 -6.81
C TYR A 61 -0.75 -25.97 -6.09
N GLU A 62 -1.03 -27.12 -5.49
CA GLU A 62 0.00 -27.91 -4.81
C GLU A 62 1.12 -28.33 -5.78
N ASN A 63 2.35 -28.35 -5.28
CA ASN A 63 3.59 -28.58 -6.03
C ASN A 63 3.92 -27.50 -7.08
N MET A 64 3.20 -26.37 -7.10
CA MET A 64 3.58 -25.22 -7.90
C MET A 64 4.92 -24.66 -7.40
N SER A 65 5.84 -24.39 -8.34
CA SER A 65 7.12 -23.77 -8.03
C SER A 65 7.04 -22.25 -8.05
N LEU A 66 7.71 -21.64 -7.08
CA LEU A 66 7.89 -20.21 -6.92
C LEU A 66 9.37 -19.88 -7.11
N ASN A 67 9.62 -18.89 -7.96
CA ASN A 67 10.95 -18.39 -8.24
C ASN A 67 11.22 -17.09 -7.48
N GLN A 68 12.48 -16.67 -7.47
CA GLN A 68 12.83 -15.33 -7.05
C GLN A 68 12.00 -14.28 -7.81
N GLY A 69 11.46 -13.32 -7.07
CA GLY A 69 10.57 -12.26 -7.57
C GLY A 69 9.07 -12.59 -7.49
N ASP A 70 8.70 -13.86 -7.34
CA ASP A 70 7.29 -14.26 -7.23
C ASP A 70 6.70 -13.75 -5.91
N THR A 71 5.41 -13.40 -5.94
CA THR A 71 4.65 -12.93 -4.77
C THR A 71 3.44 -13.82 -4.56
N VAL A 72 3.26 -14.28 -3.33
CA VAL A 72 2.17 -15.12 -2.85
C VAL A 72 1.17 -14.24 -2.12
N TYR A 73 -0.11 -14.37 -2.46
CA TYR A 73 -1.23 -13.72 -1.80
C TYR A 73 -2.17 -14.78 -1.24
N THR A 74 -2.60 -14.59 0.02
CA THR A 74 -3.66 -15.41 0.63
C THR A 74 -4.87 -14.54 0.93
N GLY A 75 -6.07 -15.02 0.60
CA GLY A 75 -7.33 -14.37 0.95
C GLY A 75 -7.73 -14.58 2.42
N ALA A 76 -8.92 -14.09 2.77
CA ALA A 76 -9.50 -14.32 4.09
C ALA A 76 -9.74 -15.82 4.34
N GLY A 77 -9.39 -16.30 5.53
CA GLY A 77 -9.52 -17.73 5.90
C GLY A 77 -8.70 -18.69 5.03
N SER A 78 -7.72 -18.18 4.29
CA SER A 78 -6.88 -18.95 3.39
C SER A 78 -5.48 -19.14 3.98
N SER A 79 -4.75 -20.14 3.52
CA SER A 79 -3.42 -20.47 4.03
C SER A 79 -2.59 -21.17 2.96
N VAL A 80 -1.27 -21.04 3.04
CA VAL A 80 -0.36 -21.80 2.16
C VAL A 80 0.92 -22.14 2.88
N THR A 81 1.41 -23.36 2.68
CA THR A 81 2.71 -23.81 3.17
C THR A 81 3.69 -23.92 2.01
N LEU A 82 4.86 -23.32 2.18
CA LEU A 82 5.95 -23.29 1.23
C LEU A 82 7.12 -24.10 1.79
N ASN A 83 7.61 -25.04 1.01
CA ASN A 83 8.88 -25.70 1.25
C ASN A 83 9.97 -24.97 0.46
N LEU A 84 10.90 -24.33 1.15
CA LEU A 84 11.98 -23.58 0.52
C LEU A 84 13.18 -24.49 0.24
N ALA A 85 13.75 -24.33 -0.97
CA ALA A 85 15.09 -24.77 -1.31
C ALA A 85 15.38 -26.26 -1.05
N SER A 86 14.42 -27.11 -1.42
CA SER A 86 14.50 -28.56 -1.26
C SER A 86 14.54 -29.01 0.22
N GLY A 87 13.87 -28.26 1.10
CA GLY A 87 13.61 -28.66 2.48
C GLY A 87 14.50 -28.05 3.54
N ASP A 88 15.15 -26.92 3.26
CA ASP A 88 15.94 -26.17 4.25
C ASP A 88 15.04 -25.41 5.23
N ALA A 89 13.88 -24.95 4.77
CA ALA A 89 12.90 -24.24 5.58
C ALA A 89 11.48 -24.51 5.11
N ASP A 90 10.54 -24.53 6.06
CA ASP A 90 9.10 -24.57 5.83
C ASP A 90 8.49 -23.24 6.30
N VAL A 91 7.63 -22.65 5.48
CA VAL A 91 7.00 -21.35 5.74
C VAL A 91 5.50 -21.48 5.53
N THR A 92 4.72 -21.31 6.59
CA THR A 92 3.26 -21.34 6.53
C THR A 92 2.73 -19.92 6.63
N LEU A 93 2.06 -19.44 5.58
CA LEU A 93 1.35 -18.17 5.55
C LEU A 93 -0.09 -18.35 6.03
N GLY A 94 -0.52 -17.43 6.89
CA GLY A 94 -1.91 -17.29 7.33
C GLY A 94 -2.76 -16.55 6.30
N ASP A 95 -3.90 -16.05 6.76
CA ASP A 95 -4.85 -15.33 5.93
C ASP A 95 -4.43 -13.87 5.68
N ASN A 96 -4.96 -13.29 4.61
CA ASN A 96 -4.72 -11.90 4.21
C ASN A 96 -3.22 -11.53 4.14
N ALA A 97 -2.39 -12.48 3.68
CA ALA A 97 -0.95 -12.34 3.66
C ALA A 97 -0.44 -11.95 2.27
N GLU A 98 0.64 -11.17 2.27
CA GLU A 98 1.42 -10.85 1.08
C GLU A 98 2.90 -11.17 1.34
N LEU A 99 3.42 -12.17 0.63
CA LEU A 99 4.80 -12.62 0.74
C LEU A 99 5.49 -12.55 -0.61
N ASN A 100 6.57 -11.78 -0.72
CA ASN A 100 7.46 -11.80 -1.87
C ASN A 100 8.70 -12.66 -1.60
N VAL A 101 9.01 -13.54 -2.55
CA VAL A 101 10.23 -14.38 -2.55
C VAL A 101 11.37 -13.56 -3.15
N SER A 102 12.00 -12.71 -2.34
CA SER A 102 12.88 -11.65 -2.86
C SER A 102 14.27 -12.12 -3.31
N ASP A 103 14.84 -13.13 -2.64
CA ASP A 103 16.12 -13.73 -3.02
C ASP A 103 16.10 -15.23 -2.71
N LEU A 104 16.36 -16.05 -3.72
CA LEU A 104 16.56 -17.49 -3.58
C LEU A 104 17.77 -17.86 -4.41
N ASN A 105 18.93 -17.82 -3.79
CA ASN A 105 20.18 -18.09 -4.48
C ASN A 105 21.04 -19.12 -3.74
N SER A 106 21.91 -19.76 -4.51
CA SER A 106 23.07 -20.46 -4.00
C SER A 106 24.29 -20.01 -4.79
N ALA A 107 25.35 -19.63 -4.09
CA ALA A 107 26.63 -19.27 -4.68
C ALA A 107 27.75 -19.86 -3.83
N ASN A 108 28.72 -20.51 -4.48
CA ASN A 108 29.90 -21.07 -3.82
C ASN A 108 29.60 -22.02 -2.64
N GLY A 109 28.46 -22.73 -2.68
CA GLY A 109 28.03 -23.63 -1.60
C GLY A 109 27.19 -22.96 -0.50
N ASN A 110 27.14 -21.62 -0.46
CA ASN A 110 26.34 -20.86 0.49
C ASN A 110 24.93 -20.67 -0.05
N LYS A 111 23.94 -20.72 0.84
CA LYS A 111 22.52 -20.62 0.54
C LYS A 111 21.97 -19.32 1.10
N LYS A 112 21.38 -18.48 0.25
CA LYS A 112 20.66 -17.27 0.68
C LYS A 112 19.18 -17.38 0.36
N SER A 113 18.35 -17.15 1.36
CA SER A 113 16.90 -17.15 1.26
C SER A 113 16.37 -15.89 1.94
N LYS A 114 15.79 -14.98 1.15
CA LYS A 114 15.21 -13.74 1.66
C LYS A 114 13.74 -13.63 1.28
N LEU A 115 12.90 -13.53 2.29
CA LEU A 115 11.46 -13.37 2.16
C LEU A 115 11.05 -11.97 2.61
N LYS A 116 10.14 -11.33 1.88
CA LYS A 116 9.56 -10.04 2.27
C LYS A 116 8.08 -10.21 2.55
N VAL A 117 7.65 -9.94 3.78
CA VAL A 117 6.24 -10.01 4.17
C VAL A 117 5.70 -8.61 4.40
N TRP A 118 4.63 -8.26 3.70
CA TRP A 118 4.03 -6.92 3.73
C TRP A 118 2.75 -6.85 4.56
N ALA A 119 2.05 -7.96 4.68
CA ALA A 119 0.79 -8.08 5.40
C ALA A 119 0.56 -9.53 5.85
N GLY A 120 -0.32 -9.70 6.83
CA GLY A 120 -0.78 -11.00 7.32
C GLY A 120 0.20 -11.61 8.32
N SER A 121 0.15 -12.93 8.45
CA SER A 121 0.96 -13.66 9.42
C SER A 121 1.69 -14.85 8.79
N MET A 122 2.79 -15.25 9.41
CA MET A 122 3.54 -16.42 9.00
C MET A 122 4.16 -17.16 10.18
N TRP A 123 4.23 -18.48 10.03
CA TRP A 123 5.07 -19.35 10.83
C TRP A 123 6.24 -19.83 9.99
N VAL A 124 7.44 -19.73 10.53
CA VAL A 124 8.67 -20.10 9.83
C VAL A 124 9.41 -21.15 10.65
N LYS A 125 9.76 -22.26 10.00
CA LYS A 125 10.61 -23.32 10.53
C LYS A 125 11.85 -23.43 9.66
N VAL A 126 13.00 -23.01 10.17
CA VAL A 126 14.29 -23.13 9.47
C VAL A 126 15.09 -24.24 10.13
N LYS A 127 15.54 -25.23 9.35
CA LYS A 127 16.48 -26.24 9.86
C LYS A 127 17.79 -25.56 10.21
N SER A 128 18.49 -26.06 11.23
CA SER A 128 19.81 -25.54 11.59
C SER A 128 20.73 -25.52 10.37
N LEU A 129 21.18 -24.31 10.01
CA LEU A 129 21.95 -24.07 8.80
C LEU A 129 23.36 -24.68 8.97
N ALA A 130 23.71 -25.61 8.07
CA ALA A 130 24.95 -26.36 8.15
C ALA A 130 26.17 -25.55 7.66
N GLY A 131 25.97 -24.60 6.74
CA GLY A 131 27.00 -23.67 6.28
C GLY A 131 27.20 -22.50 7.26
N ALA A 132 28.44 -22.09 7.46
CA ALA A 132 28.74 -20.93 8.31
C ALA A 132 28.18 -19.61 7.74
N ASP A 133 28.03 -19.56 6.41
CA ASP A 133 27.63 -18.39 5.62
C ASP A 133 26.22 -18.55 5.00
N ASP A 134 25.46 -19.56 5.41
CA ASP A 134 24.06 -19.69 4.99
C ASP A 134 23.22 -18.60 5.67
N GLU A 135 22.33 -17.98 4.90
CA GLU A 135 21.55 -16.81 5.32
C GLU A 135 20.06 -17.05 5.05
N PHE A 136 19.26 -16.91 6.10
CA PHE A 136 17.81 -16.85 6.00
C PHE A 136 17.32 -15.53 6.61
N GLU A 137 16.66 -14.71 5.80
CA GLU A 137 16.14 -13.41 6.21
C GLU A 137 14.63 -13.32 5.96
N VAL A 138 13.91 -12.76 6.94
CA VAL A 138 12.55 -12.27 6.76
C VAL A 138 12.57 -10.75 6.91
N GLU A 139 12.20 -10.04 5.88
CA GLU A 139 12.09 -8.58 5.88
C GLU A 139 10.63 -8.16 5.95
N THR A 140 10.37 -7.16 6.79
CA THR A 140 9.07 -6.53 7.04
C THR A 140 9.18 -5.03 6.78
N PRO A 141 8.07 -4.27 6.79
CA PRO A 141 8.13 -2.82 6.71
C PRO A 141 9.02 -2.20 7.80
N THR A 142 9.06 -2.79 8.98
CA THR A 142 9.72 -2.19 10.16
C THR A 142 11.06 -2.81 10.55
N ALA A 143 11.40 -4.02 10.09
CA ALA A 143 12.63 -4.70 10.47
C ALA A 143 13.08 -5.80 9.51
N VAL A 144 14.34 -6.20 9.60
CA VAL A 144 14.91 -7.40 8.98
C VAL A 144 15.27 -8.40 10.09
N MET A 145 14.75 -9.61 9.97
CA MET A 145 14.96 -10.71 10.89
C MET A 145 15.96 -11.70 10.31
N GLY A 146 17.11 -11.86 10.96
CA GLY A 146 18.13 -12.84 10.59
C GLY A 146 17.93 -14.13 11.37
N VAL A 147 17.85 -15.24 10.64
CA VAL A 147 17.44 -16.54 11.18
C VAL A 147 18.53 -17.57 10.97
N ARG A 148 18.91 -18.26 12.05
CA ARG A 148 19.86 -19.37 11.98
C ARG A 148 19.38 -20.54 12.82
N GLY A 149 18.61 -21.42 12.18
CA GLY A 149 17.98 -22.59 12.82
C GLY A 149 17.03 -22.15 13.91
N THR A 150 15.79 -21.79 13.56
CA THR A 150 14.79 -21.34 14.53
C THR A 150 13.38 -21.66 14.06
N GLN A 151 12.44 -21.61 15.02
CA GLN A 151 11.02 -21.59 14.72
C GLN A 151 10.37 -20.36 15.35
N PHE A 152 9.74 -19.55 14.51
CA PHE A 152 9.22 -18.25 14.93
C PHE A 152 8.00 -17.82 14.12
N PHE A 153 7.22 -16.95 14.73
CA PHE A 153 6.03 -16.33 14.18
C PHE A 153 6.32 -14.89 13.81
N VAL A 154 5.78 -14.43 12.69
CA VAL A 154 5.76 -13.01 12.30
C VAL A 154 4.34 -12.62 11.96
N SER A 155 3.91 -11.43 12.35
CA SER A 155 2.71 -10.79 11.82
C SER A 155 3.00 -9.34 11.45
N VAL A 156 2.37 -8.89 10.36
CA VAL A 156 2.44 -7.51 9.88
C VAL A 156 1.02 -6.99 9.71
N ASP A 157 0.72 -5.92 10.44
CA ASP A 157 -0.56 -5.22 10.30
C ASP A 157 -0.61 -4.52 8.94
N PRO A 158 -1.62 -4.79 8.08
CA PRO A 158 -1.65 -4.29 6.70
C PRO A 158 -1.87 -2.77 6.59
N VAL A 159 -2.33 -2.12 7.67
CA VAL A 159 -2.66 -0.68 7.65
C VAL A 159 -1.48 0.14 8.18
N SER A 160 -0.96 -0.24 9.34
CA SER A 160 0.13 0.47 10.02
C SER A 160 1.51 -0.01 9.61
N GLY A 161 1.63 -1.21 9.02
CA GLY A 161 2.90 -1.88 8.78
C GLY A 161 3.58 -2.41 10.04
N LYS A 162 2.92 -2.29 11.21
CA LYS A 162 3.45 -2.73 12.50
C LYS A 162 3.80 -4.21 12.45
N THR A 163 5.03 -4.54 12.81
CA THR A 163 5.50 -5.92 12.88
C THR A 163 5.48 -6.42 14.31
N LYS A 164 5.03 -7.66 14.49
CA LYS A 164 5.31 -8.46 15.69
C LYS A 164 6.02 -9.73 15.31
N MET A 165 7.04 -10.11 16.06
CA MET A 165 7.72 -11.38 15.92
C MET A 165 7.86 -12.08 17.26
N ALA A 166 7.54 -13.36 17.33
CA ALA A 166 7.65 -14.18 18.53
C ALA A 166 8.44 -15.46 18.23
N VAL A 167 9.32 -15.87 19.15
CA VAL A 167 10.21 -17.04 18.95
C VAL A 167 9.73 -18.22 19.78
N GLY A 168 9.54 -19.37 19.13
CA GLY A 168 9.18 -20.64 19.77
C GLY A 168 10.38 -21.53 20.11
N SER A 169 11.41 -21.52 19.25
CA SER A 169 12.70 -22.18 19.49
C SER A 169 13.84 -21.49 18.74
N GLY A 170 15.06 -21.69 19.22
CA GLY A 170 16.27 -21.09 18.64
C GLY A 170 16.45 -19.62 19.02
N ARG A 171 17.05 -18.81 18.15
CA ARG A 171 17.31 -17.39 18.38
C ARG A 171 17.26 -16.59 17.08
N VAL A 172 16.45 -15.54 17.04
CA VAL A 172 16.25 -14.70 15.85
C VAL A 172 16.84 -13.32 16.11
N SER A 173 17.62 -12.78 15.18
CA SER A 173 18.00 -11.36 15.26
C SER A 173 16.87 -10.49 14.71
N ALA A 174 16.67 -9.31 15.28
CA ALA A 174 15.82 -8.27 14.71
C ALA A 174 16.66 -7.02 14.52
N SER A 175 16.67 -6.48 13.31
CA SER A 175 17.45 -5.30 12.96
C SER A 175 16.63 -4.24 12.25
N THR A 176 16.93 -2.98 12.54
CA THR A 176 16.37 -1.84 11.82
C THR A 176 17.50 -1.02 11.22
N VAL A 177 17.23 -0.42 10.06
CA VAL A 177 18.16 0.51 9.39
C VAL A 177 17.45 1.84 9.28
N THR A 178 18.08 2.89 9.81
CA THR A 178 17.60 4.27 9.76
C THR A 178 18.65 5.17 9.13
N SER A 179 18.22 6.06 8.23
CA SER A 179 19.08 7.09 7.67
C SER A 179 18.88 8.40 8.43
N SER A 180 19.97 9.02 8.85
CA SER A 180 19.94 10.39 9.35
C SER A 180 19.90 11.41 8.20
N SER A 181 19.59 12.67 8.52
CA SER A 181 19.61 13.78 7.55
C SER A 181 20.97 14.03 6.90
N GLU A 182 22.04 13.42 7.42
CA GLU A 182 23.41 13.47 6.89
C GLU A 182 23.79 12.21 6.08
N GLU A 183 22.80 11.48 5.55
CA GLU A 183 22.96 10.24 4.75
C GLU A 183 23.69 9.08 5.46
N THR A 184 24.01 9.21 6.75
CA THR A 184 24.62 8.13 7.52
C THR A 184 23.57 7.11 7.91
N GLN A 185 23.75 5.87 7.47
CA GLN A 185 22.91 4.73 7.84
C GLN A 185 23.36 4.17 9.19
N THR A 186 22.41 4.05 10.12
CA THR A 186 22.62 3.37 11.40
C THR A 186 21.83 2.09 11.40
N THR A 187 22.51 0.98 11.65
CA THR A 187 21.87 -0.32 11.87
C THR A 187 21.84 -0.58 13.38
N THR A 188 20.64 -0.82 13.90
CA THR A 188 20.46 -1.32 15.27
C THR A 188 20.04 -2.78 15.20
N ILE A 189 20.51 -3.60 16.14
CA ILE A 189 20.24 -5.04 16.17
C ILE A 189 20.00 -5.47 17.61
N THR A 190 19.00 -6.33 17.80
CA THR A 190 18.77 -7.10 19.02
C THR A 190 18.54 -8.56 18.67
N TYR A 191 18.45 -9.41 19.69
CA TYR A 191 18.13 -10.82 19.56
C TYR A 191 16.94 -11.19 20.43
N VAL A 192 16.08 -12.01 19.86
CA VAL A 192 14.87 -12.52 20.48
C VAL A 192 15.04 -14.04 20.65
N ASN A 193 14.86 -14.51 21.87
CA ASN A 193 15.03 -15.91 22.28
C ASN A 193 13.64 -16.56 22.50
N PRO A 194 13.56 -17.88 22.75
CA PRO A 194 12.28 -18.56 22.90
C PRO A 194 11.45 -17.97 24.04
N THR A 195 10.13 -17.93 23.91
CA THR A 195 9.18 -17.26 24.83
C THR A 195 9.32 -15.74 24.92
N GLN A 196 10.03 -15.14 23.96
CA GLN A 196 10.12 -13.70 23.80
C GLN A 196 9.44 -13.28 22.51
N GLU A 197 9.06 -12.01 22.48
CA GLU A 197 8.59 -11.34 21.28
C GLU A 197 9.21 -9.95 21.15
N ILE A 198 9.12 -9.38 19.96
CA ILE A 198 9.43 -7.98 19.69
C ILE A 198 8.29 -7.38 18.87
N SER A 199 7.90 -6.16 19.23
CA SER A 199 6.90 -5.40 18.48
C SER A 199 7.48 -4.06 18.03
N LEU A 200 7.38 -3.76 16.73
CA LEU A 200 7.94 -2.56 16.12
C LEU A 200 6.89 -1.85 15.27
N ASP A 201 6.61 -0.59 15.62
CA ASP A 201 5.69 0.27 14.86
C ASP A 201 6.38 0.92 13.65
N SER A 202 7.70 1.13 13.71
CA SER A 202 8.51 1.70 12.62
C SER A 202 10.00 1.41 12.78
N ARG A 203 10.79 1.57 11.72
CA ARG A 203 12.26 1.36 11.74
C ARG A 203 13.00 2.29 12.71
N GLY A 204 12.51 3.53 12.86
CA GLY A 204 13.11 4.58 13.70
C GLY A 204 12.39 4.79 15.02
N GLU A 205 11.67 3.78 15.51
CA GLU A 205 10.92 3.88 16.76
C GLU A 205 11.82 4.12 17.99
N THR A 206 12.98 3.47 18.02
CA THR A 206 13.97 3.55 19.10
C THR A 206 15.37 3.29 18.54
N ASN A 207 16.39 3.88 19.17
CA ASN A 207 17.79 3.59 18.87
C ASN A 207 18.32 2.38 19.68
N ASP A 208 17.51 1.87 20.60
CA ASP A 208 17.79 0.68 21.40
C ASP A 208 16.61 -0.29 21.26
N LEU A 209 16.80 -1.33 20.45
CA LEU A 209 15.77 -2.34 20.18
C LEU A 209 15.57 -3.29 21.37
N ASP A 210 16.51 -3.38 22.31
CA ASP A 210 16.37 -4.23 23.50
C ASP A 210 15.18 -3.78 24.37
N LEU A 211 14.83 -2.50 24.29
CA LEU A 211 13.64 -1.95 24.95
C LEU A 211 12.33 -2.53 24.41
N LYS A 212 12.31 -3.04 23.18
CA LYS A 212 11.10 -3.55 22.51
C LYS A 212 10.94 -5.07 22.63
N VAL A 213 11.92 -5.76 23.21
CA VAL A 213 11.87 -7.21 23.45
C VAL A 213 11.07 -7.48 24.71
N GLU A 214 9.96 -8.18 24.60
CA GLU A 214 9.01 -8.46 25.68
C GLU A 214 8.79 -9.97 25.85
N PHE A 215 8.13 -10.35 26.95
CA PHE A 215 7.67 -11.72 27.15
C PHE A 215 6.55 -12.03 26.15
N PHE A 216 6.53 -13.24 25.60
CA PHE A 216 5.52 -13.70 24.63
C PHE A 216 4.08 -13.48 25.11
N ASP A 217 3.31 -12.71 24.36
CA ASP A 217 1.90 -12.46 24.61
C ASP A 217 1.05 -13.53 23.89
N LEU A 218 0.65 -14.53 24.67
CA LEU A 218 -0.14 -15.66 24.19
C LEU A 218 -1.52 -15.23 23.65
N GLU A 219 -2.18 -14.25 24.25
CA GLU A 219 -3.51 -13.83 23.82
C GLU A 219 -3.43 -13.08 22.49
N ASP A 220 -2.47 -12.17 22.38
CA ASP A 220 -2.21 -11.43 21.15
C ASP A 220 -1.75 -12.36 20.02
N PHE A 221 -0.87 -13.32 20.30
CA PHE A 221 -0.48 -14.35 19.34
C PHE A 221 -1.70 -15.10 18.79
N ILE A 222 -2.57 -15.62 19.65
CA ILE A 222 -3.75 -16.39 19.20
C ILE A 222 -4.73 -15.51 18.42
N LYS A 223 -4.84 -14.23 18.75
CA LYS A 223 -5.64 -13.27 17.99
C LYS A 223 -5.12 -13.13 16.55
N ASN A 224 -3.81 -12.93 16.40
CA ASN A 224 -3.17 -12.59 15.13
C ASN A 224 -2.78 -13.80 14.28
N ALA A 225 -2.64 -14.98 14.87
CA ALA A 225 -2.36 -16.22 14.15
C ALA A 225 -3.64 -16.82 13.53
N SER A 226 -3.50 -17.34 12.31
CA SER A 226 -4.54 -18.15 11.67
C SER A 226 -4.63 -19.53 12.33
N PRO A 227 -5.78 -20.23 12.22
CA PRO A 227 -5.91 -21.61 12.70
C PRO A 227 -4.80 -22.52 12.17
N GLU A 228 -4.42 -22.38 10.90
CA GLU A 228 -3.38 -23.19 10.24
C GLU A 228 -1.98 -22.93 10.80
N ILE A 229 -1.65 -21.68 11.14
CA ILE A 229 -0.40 -21.36 11.85
C ILE A 229 -0.38 -22.00 13.23
N ILE A 230 -1.48 -21.93 13.98
CA ILE A 230 -1.57 -22.52 15.32
C ILE A 230 -1.42 -24.04 15.23
N LYS A 231 -2.07 -24.69 14.25
CA LYS A 231 -1.93 -26.13 13.99
C LYS A 231 -0.47 -26.48 13.70
N GLU A 232 0.17 -25.74 12.81
CA GLU A 232 1.55 -25.98 12.40
C GLU A 232 2.53 -25.82 13.57
N LEU A 233 2.36 -24.79 14.40
CA LEU A 233 3.12 -24.62 15.63
C LEU A 233 3.00 -25.85 16.57
N ILE A 234 1.79 -26.35 16.79
CA ILE A 234 1.56 -27.52 17.66
C ILE A 234 2.18 -28.78 17.03
N LEU A 235 2.01 -28.98 15.71
CA LEU A 235 2.55 -30.12 14.97
C LEU A 235 4.07 -30.23 15.03
N ASN A 236 4.76 -29.09 15.20
CA ASN A 236 6.21 -28.99 15.27
C ASN A 236 6.78 -29.08 16.71
N LYS A 237 5.95 -29.42 17.71
CA LYS A 237 6.39 -29.52 19.11
C LYS A 237 7.66 -30.36 19.30
N ALA A 238 7.77 -31.51 18.64
CA ALA A 238 8.90 -32.42 18.85
C ALA A 238 10.23 -31.75 18.45
N GLU A 239 10.26 -31.04 17.32
CA GLU A 239 11.43 -30.28 16.88
C GLU A 239 11.69 -29.05 17.75
N ILE A 240 10.64 -28.35 18.18
CA ILE A 240 10.74 -27.21 19.12
C ILE A 240 11.36 -27.66 20.45
N ASP A 241 10.85 -28.75 21.03
CA ASP A 241 11.34 -29.31 22.29
C ASP A 241 12.82 -29.69 22.18
N LYS A 242 13.20 -30.36 21.09
CA LYS A 242 14.59 -30.77 20.86
C LYS A 242 15.54 -29.57 20.87
N GLU A 243 15.21 -28.53 20.13
CA GLU A 243 16.01 -27.32 20.04
C GLU A 243 16.05 -26.53 21.36
N ASN A 244 14.91 -26.49 22.06
CA ASN A 244 14.82 -25.89 23.39
C ASN A 244 15.65 -26.67 24.43
N ASP A 245 15.68 -28.00 24.37
CA ASP A 245 16.51 -28.83 25.23
C ASP A 245 18.02 -28.59 24.96
N GLU A 246 18.41 -28.39 23.69
CA GLU A 246 19.79 -27.99 23.33
C GLU A 246 20.14 -26.60 23.89
N PHE A 247 19.21 -25.64 23.83
CA PHE A 247 19.37 -24.32 24.45
C PHE A 247 19.56 -24.42 25.97
N ILE A 248 18.71 -25.21 26.66
CA ILE A 248 18.82 -25.42 28.11
C ILE A 248 20.16 -26.08 28.46
N ALA A 249 20.58 -27.10 27.73
CA ALA A 249 21.86 -27.77 27.95
C ALA A 249 23.05 -26.81 27.79
N LYS A 250 23.00 -25.93 26.77
CA LYS A 250 24.01 -24.88 26.57
C LYS A 250 24.05 -23.91 27.74
N LYS A 251 22.90 -23.40 28.20
CA LYS A 251 22.83 -22.48 29.35
C LYS A 251 23.25 -23.12 30.67
N GLN A 252 22.90 -24.39 30.88
CA GLN A 252 23.39 -25.16 32.03
C GLN A 252 24.91 -25.24 32.06
N LYS A 253 25.53 -25.47 30.90
CA LYS A 253 26.99 -25.48 30.75
C LYS A 253 27.58 -24.10 31.04
N GLU A 254 27.00 -23.03 30.50
CA GLU A 254 27.45 -21.65 30.75
C GLU A 254 27.46 -21.33 32.26
N ILE A 255 26.38 -21.66 32.97
CA ILE A 255 26.27 -21.49 34.44
C ILE A 255 27.35 -22.30 35.18
N THR A 256 27.58 -23.56 34.76
CA THR A 256 28.56 -24.46 35.39
C THR A 256 29.99 -23.96 35.18
N ASP A 257 30.29 -23.45 33.99
CA ASP A 257 31.60 -22.94 33.58
C ASP A 257 31.85 -21.50 34.10
N GLY A 258 30.85 -20.86 34.73
CA GLY A 258 30.94 -19.46 35.18
C GLY A 258 31.03 -18.46 34.02
N THR A 259 30.56 -18.84 32.83
CA THR A 259 30.50 -17.98 31.64
C THR A 259 29.10 -17.42 31.50
N SER A 260 28.95 -16.18 31.02
CA SER A 260 27.63 -15.59 30.77
C SER A 260 27.59 -14.91 29.42
N THR A 261 26.75 -15.44 28.53
CA THR A 261 26.35 -14.74 27.30
C THR A 261 24.97 -14.12 27.54
N ASN A 262 24.98 -12.94 28.15
CA ASN A 262 23.75 -12.18 28.38
C ASN A 262 23.54 -11.21 27.22
N ASP A 263 22.33 -11.24 26.67
CA ASP A 263 21.88 -10.16 25.80
C ASP A 263 21.68 -8.90 26.65
N LYS A 264 21.69 -7.73 26.02
CA LYS A 264 21.53 -6.45 26.72
C LYS A 264 20.07 -6.18 27.14
N ASN A 265 19.14 -7.05 26.74
CA ASN A 265 17.74 -6.97 27.14
C ASN A 265 17.51 -7.48 28.59
N SER A 266 16.28 -7.35 29.09
CA SER A 266 15.94 -7.66 30.48
C SER A 266 15.98 -9.17 30.82
N LEU A 267 16.33 -10.04 29.87
CA LEU A 267 16.32 -11.48 30.05
C LEU A 267 17.73 -12.02 30.32
N SER A 268 17.98 -12.35 31.59
CA SER A 268 19.26 -12.78 32.15
C SER A 268 19.08 -14.12 32.87
N ILE A 269 19.71 -15.18 32.34
CA ILE A 269 19.70 -16.51 32.95
C ILE A 269 21.06 -16.71 33.63
N THR A 270 21.13 -16.42 34.93
CA THR A 270 22.42 -16.35 35.66
C THR A 270 22.62 -17.50 36.64
N ASN A 271 21.54 -18.18 37.02
CA ASN A 271 21.58 -19.24 38.03
C ASN A 271 20.59 -20.37 37.69
N GLN A 272 20.69 -21.48 38.44
CA GLN A 272 19.87 -22.66 38.22
C GLN A 272 18.37 -22.39 38.36
N SER A 273 17.97 -21.58 39.34
CA SER A 273 16.56 -21.27 39.57
C SER A 273 15.94 -20.54 38.37
N ASP A 274 16.68 -19.61 37.76
CA ASP A 274 16.22 -18.91 36.55
C ASP A 274 16.12 -19.88 35.38
N LEU A 275 17.12 -20.75 35.20
CA LEU A 275 17.13 -21.76 34.14
C LEU A 275 15.96 -22.75 34.27
N ASP A 276 15.64 -23.17 35.49
CA ASP A 276 14.52 -24.09 35.77
C ASP A 276 13.17 -23.45 35.44
N LYS A 277 12.98 -22.16 35.76
CA LYS A 277 11.78 -21.40 35.36
C LYS A 277 11.67 -21.26 33.85
N VAL A 278 12.77 -20.93 33.18
CA VAL A 278 12.81 -20.83 31.71
C VAL A 278 12.46 -22.18 31.10
N LYS A 279 13.09 -23.26 31.57
CA LYS A 279 12.77 -24.63 31.13
C LYS A 279 11.29 -24.95 31.32
N GLN A 280 10.69 -24.59 32.46
CA GLN A 280 9.25 -24.77 32.69
C GLN A 280 8.43 -24.05 31.62
N ASN A 281 8.76 -22.80 31.28
CA ASN A 281 8.03 -22.07 30.24
C ASN A 281 8.16 -22.74 28.87
N LEU A 282 9.37 -23.17 28.49
CA LEU A 282 9.60 -23.88 27.23
C LEU A 282 8.77 -25.17 27.14
N ASP A 283 8.81 -26.00 28.20
CA ASP A 283 8.06 -27.25 28.28
C ASP A 283 6.53 -27.05 28.20
N ASN A 284 6.04 -25.87 28.61
CA ASN A 284 4.61 -25.56 28.68
C ASN A 284 4.11 -24.63 27.57
N LEU A 285 4.97 -24.09 26.70
CA LEU A 285 4.59 -23.11 25.68
C LEU A 285 3.51 -23.64 24.74
N ILE A 286 3.77 -24.77 24.08
CA ILE A 286 2.85 -25.35 23.10
C ILE A 286 1.52 -25.78 23.73
N GLY A 287 1.57 -26.27 24.98
CA GLY A 287 0.37 -26.63 25.72
C GLY A 287 -0.52 -25.43 26.04
N ASN A 288 0.08 -24.29 26.40
CA ASN A 288 -0.67 -23.05 26.64
C ASN A 288 -1.23 -22.49 25.34
N VAL A 289 -0.48 -22.56 24.23
CA VAL A 289 -0.98 -22.23 22.88
C VAL A 289 -2.21 -23.04 22.53
N ALA A 290 -2.16 -24.38 22.67
CA ALA A 290 -3.29 -25.25 22.38
C ALA A 290 -4.52 -24.93 23.26
N LYS A 291 -4.31 -24.72 24.57
CA LYS A 291 -5.39 -24.31 25.49
C LYS A 291 -6.03 -22.99 25.10
N GLN A 292 -5.22 -21.97 24.81
CA GLN A 292 -5.72 -20.65 24.46
C GLN A 292 -6.43 -20.65 23.11
N ALA A 293 -5.97 -21.46 22.15
CA ALA A 293 -6.63 -21.62 20.86
C ALA A 293 -8.04 -22.21 21.01
N ILE A 294 -8.22 -23.20 21.89
CA ILE A 294 -9.53 -23.76 22.24
C ILE A 294 -10.40 -22.70 22.93
N ALA A 295 -9.86 -22.04 23.95
CA ALA A 295 -10.57 -21.02 24.73
C ALA A 295 -11.06 -19.86 23.84
N SER A 296 -10.27 -19.49 22.83
CA SER A 296 -10.58 -18.41 21.87
C SER A 296 -11.40 -18.89 20.66
N SER A 297 -11.84 -20.15 20.63
CA SER A 297 -12.56 -20.77 19.50
C SER A 297 -11.83 -20.69 18.15
N LYS A 298 -10.51 -20.55 18.16
CA LYS A 298 -9.67 -20.59 16.94
C LYS A 298 -9.50 -22.02 16.43
N LEU A 299 -9.52 -22.99 17.34
CA LEU A 299 -9.54 -24.43 17.05
C LEU A 299 -10.56 -25.11 17.96
N ASP A 300 -11.31 -26.07 17.45
CA ASP A 300 -12.19 -26.90 18.28
C ASP A 300 -11.40 -28.00 19.00
N GLN A 301 -11.96 -28.50 20.12
CA GLN A 301 -11.33 -29.51 20.97
C GLN A 301 -10.96 -30.78 20.19
N LYS A 302 -11.85 -31.26 19.30
CA LYS A 302 -11.63 -32.51 18.56
C LYS A 302 -10.45 -32.35 17.58
N THR A 303 -10.35 -31.22 16.91
CA THR A 303 -9.20 -30.91 16.05
C THR A 303 -7.90 -30.90 16.85
N VAL A 304 -7.89 -30.26 18.03
CA VAL A 304 -6.71 -30.23 18.89
C VAL A 304 -6.33 -31.63 19.41
N ASP A 305 -7.30 -32.45 19.82
CA ASP A 305 -7.04 -33.82 20.28
C ASP A 305 -6.41 -34.70 19.18
N LEU A 306 -6.85 -34.55 17.93
CA LEU A 306 -6.26 -35.26 16.79
C LEU A 306 -4.81 -34.82 16.53
N ILE A 307 -4.54 -33.52 16.61
CA ILE A 307 -3.18 -32.97 16.45
C ILE A 307 -2.27 -33.47 17.57
N ILE A 308 -2.75 -33.44 18.82
CA ILE A 308 -2.00 -33.96 19.97
C ILE A 308 -1.67 -35.44 19.79
N ALA A 309 -2.63 -36.24 19.31
CA ALA A 309 -2.40 -37.65 19.03
C ALA A 309 -1.31 -37.86 17.97
N GLU A 310 -1.26 -37.02 16.93
CA GLU A 310 -0.21 -37.07 15.91
C GLU A 310 1.16 -36.63 16.43
N VAL A 311 1.20 -35.52 17.17
CA VAL A 311 2.42 -35.00 17.80
C VAL A 311 3.02 -36.04 18.74
N ASN A 312 2.20 -36.66 19.60
CA ASN A 312 2.66 -37.63 20.58
C ASN A 312 3.18 -38.94 19.98
N LYS A 313 2.97 -39.21 18.67
CA LYS A 313 3.64 -40.30 17.95
C LYS A 313 5.11 -39.99 17.65
N LYS A 314 5.47 -38.71 17.56
CA LYS A 314 6.83 -38.23 17.26
C LYS A 314 7.68 -38.01 18.52
N ILE A 315 7.10 -38.19 19.72
CA ILE A 315 7.74 -37.95 21.02
C ILE A 315 7.86 -39.27 21.78
N ASP A 316 9.09 -39.76 21.92
CA ASP A 316 9.38 -41.03 22.60
C ASP A 316 9.27 -40.91 24.13
N SER A 317 9.75 -39.79 24.69
CA SER A 317 9.72 -39.53 26.13
C SER A 317 8.28 -39.31 26.60
N THR A 318 7.84 -40.15 27.55
CA THR A 318 6.45 -40.12 28.05
C THR A 318 6.15 -38.84 28.83
N ASP A 319 7.14 -38.28 29.50
CA ASP A 319 7.05 -37.02 30.26
C ASP A 319 7.02 -35.77 29.38
N LYS A 320 7.53 -35.84 28.14
CA LYS A 320 7.50 -34.73 27.17
C LYS A 320 6.25 -34.73 26.27
N LYS A 321 5.45 -35.81 26.31
CA LYS A 321 4.20 -35.89 25.54
C LYS A 321 3.25 -34.75 25.93
N LEU A 322 2.61 -34.18 24.92
CA LEU A 322 1.66 -33.09 25.08
C LEU A 322 0.38 -33.64 25.73
N ASP A 323 0.11 -33.15 26.94
CA ASP A 323 -1.06 -33.48 27.75
C ASP A 323 -1.65 -32.18 28.35
N LEU A 324 -2.78 -31.72 27.80
CA LEU A 324 -3.39 -30.46 28.20
C LEU A 324 -3.82 -30.44 29.68
N SER A 325 -4.05 -31.60 30.32
CA SER A 325 -4.40 -31.63 31.75
C SER A 325 -3.24 -31.26 32.66
N LYS A 326 -1.99 -31.35 32.18
CA LYS A 326 -0.76 -31.11 32.96
C LYS A 326 -0.07 -29.78 32.66
N VAL A 327 -0.58 -29.01 31.69
CA VAL A 327 0.03 -27.73 31.28
C VAL A 327 -0.07 -26.72 32.41
N LYS A 328 1.09 -26.21 32.84
CA LYS A 328 1.25 -25.10 33.79
C LYS A 328 1.22 -23.76 33.06
N PRO A 329 0.73 -22.67 33.69
CA PRO A 329 0.83 -21.32 33.15
C PRO A 329 2.29 -20.89 32.95
N LEU A 330 2.50 -20.00 31.98
CA LEU A 330 3.81 -19.40 31.75
C LEU A 330 4.16 -18.39 32.85
N ASP A 331 5.38 -18.48 33.38
CA ASP A 331 5.93 -17.56 34.37
C ASP A 331 6.61 -16.38 33.65
N LYS A 332 5.98 -15.20 33.68
CA LYS A 332 6.51 -13.97 33.06
C LYS A 332 7.82 -13.48 33.69
N THR A 333 8.21 -14.01 34.84
CA THR A 333 9.48 -13.69 35.53
C THR A 333 10.62 -14.64 35.16
N ALA A 334 10.35 -15.67 34.34
CA ALA A 334 11.34 -16.66 33.98
C ALA A 334 12.52 -16.04 33.22
N GLY A 335 13.69 -16.06 33.84
CA GLY A 335 14.91 -15.48 33.29
C GLY A 335 14.85 -13.96 33.13
N VAL A 336 13.94 -13.26 33.81
CA VAL A 336 13.86 -11.78 33.77
C VAL A 336 14.58 -11.19 34.97
N ASP A 337 15.49 -10.25 34.73
CA ASP A 337 16.08 -9.41 35.77
C ASP A 337 15.08 -8.29 36.15
N PRO A 338 14.56 -8.27 37.40
CA PRO A 338 13.56 -7.29 37.81
C PRO A 338 14.03 -5.83 37.77
N GLU A 339 15.33 -5.57 37.99
CA GLU A 339 15.87 -4.21 37.98
C GLU A 339 16.01 -3.71 36.53
N LEU A 340 16.51 -4.56 35.63
CA LEU A 340 16.58 -4.23 34.21
C LEU A 340 15.20 -4.07 33.59
N GLU A 341 14.24 -4.94 33.94
CA GLU A 341 12.86 -4.83 33.46
C GLU A 341 12.19 -3.55 33.94
N LYS A 342 12.37 -3.18 35.22
CA LYS A 342 11.86 -1.91 35.73
C LYS A 342 12.46 -0.72 34.99
N LYS A 343 13.79 -0.71 34.78
CA LYS A 343 14.47 0.35 34.04
C LYS A 343 13.96 0.45 32.60
N LYS A 344 13.80 -0.69 31.92
CA LYS A 344 13.23 -0.77 30.57
C LYS A 344 11.81 -0.18 30.53
N GLN A 345 10.95 -0.51 31.49
CA GLN A 345 9.59 0.04 31.57
C GLN A 345 9.59 1.56 31.79
N GLU A 346 10.50 2.08 32.62
CA GLU A 346 10.66 3.53 32.83
C GLU A 346 11.13 4.25 31.55
N GLU A 347 12.02 3.64 30.78
CA GLU A 347 12.50 4.18 29.50
C GLU A 347 11.44 4.12 28.40
N LEU A 348 10.70 3.01 28.29
CA LEU A 348 9.56 2.88 27.37
C LEU A 348 8.49 3.94 27.67
N LYS A 349 8.13 4.14 28.94
CA LYS A 349 7.16 5.16 29.33
C LYS A 349 7.61 6.56 28.91
N LYS A 350 8.89 6.89 29.09
CA LYS A 350 9.45 8.18 28.62
C LYS A 350 9.39 8.30 27.10
N LEU A 351 9.67 7.21 26.37
CA LEU A 351 9.60 7.17 24.92
C LEU A 351 8.16 7.41 24.42
N GLU A 352 7.17 6.76 25.03
CA GLU A 352 5.75 6.92 24.71
C GLU A 352 5.25 8.34 25.02
N GLU A 353 5.61 8.91 26.18
CA GLU A 353 5.28 10.29 26.54
C GLU A 353 5.90 11.29 25.54
N ALA A 354 7.14 11.06 25.11
CA ALA A 354 7.81 11.89 24.11
C ALA A 354 7.14 11.78 22.72
N LYS A 355 6.79 10.57 22.29
CA LYS A 355 6.03 10.34 21.04
C LYS A 355 4.67 11.04 21.08
N LEU A 356 3.93 10.90 22.18
CA LEU A 356 2.62 11.54 22.35
C LEU A 356 2.75 13.08 22.31
N LYS A 357 3.74 13.63 23.01
CA LYS A 357 4.02 15.07 22.99
C LYS A 357 4.33 15.56 21.57
N SER A 358 5.21 14.87 20.84
CA SER A 358 5.56 15.22 19.46
C SER A 358 4.34 15.14 18.52
N LYS A 359 3.50 14.11 18.67
CA LYS A 359 2.25 13.97 17.90
C LYS A 359 1.30 15.14 18.16
N LEU A 360 1.07 15.50 19.42
CA LEU A 360 0.23 16.64 19.80
C LEU A 360 0.79 17.98 19.27
N GLU A 361 2.10 18.16 19.27
CA GLU A 361 2.74 19.34 18.69
C GLU A 361 2.55 19.41 17.17
N LYS A 362 2.71 18.28 16.46
CA LYS A 362 2.43 18.19 15.01
C LYS A 362 0.97 18.47 14.68
N GLU A 363 0.02 17.88 15.40
CA GLU A 363 -1.41 18.13 15.21
C GLU A 363 -1.78 19.59 15.44
N LYS A 364 -1.21 20.23 16.48
CA LYS A 364 -1.38 21.67 16.72
C LYS A 364 -0.80 22.51 15.59
N ALA A 365 0.39 22.16 15.10
CA ALA A 365 1.02 22.86 13.98
C ALA A 365 0.22 22.71 12.68
N GLU A 366 -0.29 21.51 12.39
CA GLU A 366 -1.15 21.24 11.24
C GLU A 366 -2.47 22.00 11.34
N ALA A 367 -3.12 22.02 12.50
CA ALA A 367 -4.33 22.81 12.73
C ALA A 367 -4.07 24.31 12.53
N ALA A 368 -2.94 24.83 13.03
CA ALA A 368 -2.55 26.21 12.81
C ALA A 368 -2.25 26.51 11.33
N ALA A 369 -1.65 25.57 10.60
CA ALA A 369 -1.41 25.70 9.15
C ALA A 369 -2.72 25.70 8.36
N LYS A 370 -3.66 24.79 8.68
CA LYS A 370 -5.00 24.76 8.10
C LYS A 370 -5.76 26.07 8.34
N GLN A 371 -5.67 26.65 9.54
CA GLN A 371 -6.28 27.95 9.83
C GLN A 371 -5.65 29.08 8.99
N LYS A 372 -4.31 29.15 8.91
CA LYS A 372 -3.62 30.15 8.07
C LYS A 372 -4.01 30.01 6.60
N LEU A 373 -4.14 28.78 6.11
CA LEU A 373 -4.59 28.51 4.74
C LEU A 373 -6.03 28.99 4.53
N ALA A 374 -6.94 28.70 5.46
CA ALA A 374 -8.32 29.19 5.40
C ALA A 374 -8.39 30.73 5.38
N ASP A 375 -7.60 31.41 6.21
CA ASP A 375 -7.54 32.87 6.24
C ASP A 375 -6.98 33.46 4.93
N ALA A 376 -5.97 32.81 4.33
CA ALA A 376 -5.41 33.21 3.05
C ALA A 376 -6.40 33.02 1.90
N LEU A 377 -7.13 31.90 1.87
CA LEU A 377 -8.19 31.64 0.88
C LEU A 377 -9.30 32.68 0.97
N LYS A 378 -9.71 33.06 2.19
CA LYS A 378 -10.71 34.12 2.39
C LYS A 378 -10.24 35.48 1.84
N LYS A 379 -9.00 35.88 2.12
CA LYS A 379 -8.43 37.12 1.57
C LYS A 379 -8.41 37.11 0.03
N LEU A 380 -8.04 35.98 -0.56
CA LEU A 380 -8.01 35.81 -2.01
C LEU A 380 -9.41 35.89 -2.62
N GLU A 381 -10.43 35.35 -1.95
CA GLU A 381 -11.83 35.48 -2.37
C GLU A 381 -12.32 36.94 -2.30
N ASP A 382 -12.01 37.65 -1.22
CA ASP A 382 -12.31 39.08 -1.07
C ASP A 382 -11.63 39.93 -2.16
N GLU A 383 -10.38 39.63 -2.51
CA GLU A 383 -9.66 40.29 -3.62
C GLU A 383 -10.28 39.98 -4.97
N LYS A 384 -10.64 38.72 -5.24
CA LYS A 384 -11.36 38.35 -6.48
C LYS A 384 -12.67 39.11 -6.63
N LYS A 385 -13.43 39.26 -5.54
CA LYS A 385 -14.67 40.05 -5.54
C LYS A 385 -14.41 41.52 -5.89
N LYS A 386 -13.41 42.14 -5.27
CA LYS A 386 -13.02 43.53 -5.59
C LYS A 386 -12.62 43.70 -7.05
N ILE A 387 -11.86 42.75 -7.61
CA ILE A 387 -11.45 42.78 -9.01
C ILE A 387 -12.67 42.66 -9.93
N ALA A 388 -13.63 41.78 -9.63
CA ALA A 388 -14.85 41.61 -10.40
C ALA A 388 -15.73 42.88 -10.38
N GLU A 389 -15.90 43.50 -9.21
CA GLU A 389 -16.63 44.77 -9.06
C GLU A 389 -15.95 45.91 -9.83
N ALA A 390 -14.62 46.02 -9.75
CA ALA A 390 -13.85 47.01 -10.49
C ALA A 390 -13.96 46.82 -12.01
N LYS A 391 -13.94 45.56 -12.49
CA LYS A 391 -14.13 45.22 -13.91
C LYS A 391 -15.52 45.64 -14.40
N LEU A 392 -16.58 45.30 -13.66
CA LEU A 392 -17.95 45.71 -13.99
C LEU A 392 -18.09 47.24 -14.05
N ALA A 393 -17.50 47.96 -13.10
CA ALA A 393 -17.51 49.42 -13.08
C ALA A 393 -16.75 50.02 -14.27
N ALA A 394 -15.59 49.45 -14.63
CA ALA A 394 -14.80 49.88 -15.78
C ALA A 394 -15.54 49.65 -17.11
N GLU A 395 -16.19 48.50 -17.27
CA GLU A 395 -17.02 48.21 -18.46
C GLU A 395 -18.21 49.15 -18.57
N ALA A 396 -18.90 49.46 -17.46
CA ALA A 396 -20.00 50.41 -17.44
C ALA A 396 -19.54 51.82 -17.85
N LYS A 397 -18.38 52.26 -17.33
CA LYS A 397 -17.77 53.55 -17.68
C LYS A 397 -17.38 53.60 -19.16
N ALA A 398 -16.71 52.57 -19.68
CA ALA A 398 -16.32 52.50 -21.09
C ALA A 398 -17.53 52.52 -22.03
N LYS A 399 -18.63 51.81 -21.69
CA LYS A 399 -19.90 51.87 -22.44
C LYS A 399 -20.52 53.26 -22.44
N ALA A 400 -20.52 53.95 -21.29
CA ALA A 400 -21.05 55.31 -21.17
C ALA A 400 -20.22 56.31 -22.00
N GLU A 401 -18.89 56.22 -21.96
CA GLU A 401 -17.97 57.05 -22.75
C GLU A 401 -18.14 56.80 -24.26
N ALA A 402 -18.20 55.53 -24.69
CA ALA A 402 -18.45 55.17 -26.09
C ALA A 402 -19.82 55.70 -26.58
N ALA A 403 -20.87 55.60 -25.76
CA ALA A 403 -22.18 56.15 -26.09
C ALA A 403 -22.16 57.69 -26.19
N ALA A 404 -21.39 58.38 -25.33
CA ALA A 404 -21.23 59.83 -25.40
C ALA A 404 -20.47 60.27 -26.66
N GLN A 405 -19.40 59.55 -27.04
CA GLN A 405 -18.64 59.81 -28.26
C GLN A 405 -19.48 59.58 -29.53
N LEU A 406 -20.27 58.49 -29.56
CA LEU A 406 -21.20 58.20 -30.66
C LEU A 406 -22.20 59.35 -30.88
N LYS A 407 -22.75 59.90 -29.78
CA LYS A 407 -23.69 61.03 -29.82
C LYS A 407 -23.04 62.35 -30.26
N ALA A 408 -21.76 62.55 -30.00
CA ALA A 408 -21.03 63.76 -30.38
C ALA A 408 -20.68 63.82 -31.88
N GLY A 409 -20.67 62.67 -32.57
CA GLY A 409 -20.37 62.58 -34.01
C GLY A 409 -21.59 62.54 -34.95
N MET A 410 -22.81 62.59 -34.41
CA MET A 410 -24.05 62.48 -35.19
C MET A 410 -24.56 63.84 -35.68
N THR A 411 -25.14 63.88 -36.88
CA THR A 411 -25.91 65.04 -37.36
C THR A 411 -27.28 65.11 -36.66
N LYS A 412 -27.95 66.27 -36.69
CA LYS A 412 -29.23 66.51 -35.99
C LYS A 412 -30.32 65.49 -36.35
N ASP A 413 -30.37 65.05 -37.61
CA ASP A 413 -31.34 64.05 -38.10
C ASP A 413 -31.02 62.60 -37.65
N GLU A 414 -29.75 62.30 -37.37
CA GLU A 414 -29.30 60.98 -36.90
C GLU A 414 -29.50 60.82 -35.39
N LEU A 415 -29.35 61.92 -34.63
CA LEU A 415 -29.60 61.96 -33.19
C LEU A 415 -31.08 61.74 -32.87
N ASP A 416 -31.99 62.28 -33.68
CA ASP A 416 -33.44 62.14 -33.52
C ASP A 416 -33.91 60.70 -33.82
N LYS A 417 -33.27 60.01 -34.78
CA LYS A 417 -33.51 58.57 -35.05
C LYS A 417 -32.92 57.65 -33.98
N PHE A 418 -31.76 57.98 -33.42
CA PHE A 418 -31.13 57.21 -32.35
C PHE A 418 -31.95 57.29 -31.04
N ASN A 419 -32.47 58.47 -30.71
CA ASN A 419 -33.35 58.65 -29.54
C ASN A 419 -34.71 57.96 -29.73
N ALA A 420 -35.29 57.99 -30.94
CA ALA A 420 -36.53 57.27 -31.25
C ALA A 420 -36.40 55.73 -31.15
N ALA A 421 -35.21 55.17 -31.43
CA ALA A 421 -34.92 53.74 -31.25
C ALA A 421 -34.67 53.35 -29.77
N ALA A 422 -34.29 54.30 -28.92
CA ALA A 422 -34.14 54.09 -27.48
C ALA A 422 -35.49 54.17 -26.73
N ASP A 423 -36.44 54.99 -27.21
CA ASP A 423 -37.78 55.11 -26.63
C ASP A 423 -38.70 53.92 -26.97
N SER A 424 -38.39 53.13 -27.99
CA SER A 424 -39.12 51.90 -28.35
C SER A 424 -38.71 50.65 -27.53
N LYS A 425 -37.82 50.81 -26.54
CA LYS A 425 -37.44 49.75 -25.58
C LYS A 425 -37.71 50.10 -24.12
N LYS A 426 -38.58 51.08 -23.87
CA LYS A 426 -38.88 51.58 -22.53
C LYS A 426 -40.36 51.47 -22.18
N ASP A 427 -40.98 50.32 -22.44
CA ASP A 427 -42.20 49.95 -21.73
C ASP A 427 -42.30 48.43 -21.52
N THR A 428 -41.99 48.01 -20.30
CA THR A 428 -42.60 46.88 -19.58
C THR A 428 -41.92 46.77 -18.22
N THR A 429 -42.44 47.56 -17.28
CA THR A 429 -42.34 47.28 -15.85
C THR A 429 -43.64 46.60 -15.43
N THR A 430 -43.58 45.49 -14.68
CA THR A 430 -44.73 45.02 -13.91
C THR A 430 -44.29 44.60 -12.51
N GLN A 431 -44.89 45.25 -11.53
CA GLN A 431 -45.06 44.78 -10.16
C GLN A 431 -46.48 45.24 -9.70
N PRO A 432 -46.99 44.77 -8.54
CA PRO A 432 -48.11 43.84 -8.40
C PRO A 432 -49.46 44.52 -8.09
N GLY A 433 -50.59 43.85 -8.37
CA GLY A 433 -51.91 44.33 -7.96
C GLY A 433 -53.06 43.38 -8.27
N THR A 434 -53.75 42.98 -7.21
CA THR A 434 -54.95 42.13 -7.10
C THR A 434 -56.18 42.62 -7.89
N GLY A 435 -56.97 41.71 -8.46
CA GLY A 435 -58.30 42.04 -8.97
C GLY A 435 -58.97 40.93 -9.77
N ASN A 436 -60.09 40.44 -9.26
CA ASN A 436 -60.79 39.20 -9.62
C ASN A 436 -61.63 39.28 -10.91
N ASN A 437 -61.89 38.09 -11.47
CA ASN A 437 -63.04 37.65 -12.29
C ASN A 437 -63.07 37.85 -13.84
N ASN A 438 -62.89 36.69 -14.48
CA ASN A 438 -63.81 35.98 -15.39
C ASN A 438 -63.57 36.05 -16.91
N GLY A 439 -63.38 34.87 -17.51
CA GLY A 439 -63.54 34.60 -18.94
C GLY A 439 -62.27 34.05 -19.57
N GLY A 440 -62.19 32.73 -19.73
CA GLY A 440 -60.96 32.03 -20.07
C GLY A 440 -60.47 32.23 -21.49
N ASP A 441 -59.16 32.12 -21.63
CA ASP A 441 -58.52 31.28 -22.64
C ASP A 441 -57.17 30.86 -22.07
N GLU A 442 -56.90 29.55 -22.01
CA GLU A 442 -55.62 28.99 -21.58
C GLU A 442 -54.56 29.33 -22.62
N ASP A 443 -53.62 30.22 -22.31
CA ASP A 443 -52.38 30.35 -23.07
C ASP A 443 -51.17 30.12 -22.15
N THR A 444 -50.50 29.01 -22.44
CA THR A 444 -49.39 28.41 -21.73
C THR A 444 -48.08 29.15 -22.03
N SER A 445 -47.63 30.03 -21.13
CA SER A 445 -46.27 30.58 -21.23
C SER A 445 -45.24 29.54 -20.73
N THR A 446 -44.65 28.81 -21.67
CA THR A 446 -43.58 27.83 -21.42
C THR A 446 -42.38 28.50 -20.72
N PRO A 447 -41.85 27.95 -19.61
CA PRO A 447 -40.63 28.44 -18.97
C PRO A 447 -39.46 28.40 -19.95
N ALA A 448 -38.55 29.38 -19.88
CA ALA A 448 -37.30 29.35 -20.64
C ALA A 448 -36.60 27.98 -20.43
N PRO A 449 -36.09 27.34 -21.49
CA PRO A 449 -35.57 25.98 -21.40
C PRO A 449 -34.44 25.92 -20.38
N ALA A 450 -34.53 24.97 -19.45
CA ALA A 450 -33.50 24.75 -18.44
C ALA A 450 -32.13 24.53 -19.10
N PRO A 451 -31.06 25.19 -18.64
CA PRO A 451 -29.74 25.01 -19.21
C PRO A 451 -29.34 23.53 -19.16
N THR A 452 -28.63 23.09 -20.20
CA THR A 452 -28.16 21.71 -20.32
C THR A 452 -26.88 21.57 -19.50
N PRO A 453 -26.83 20.66 -18.51
CA PRO A 453 -25.62 20.46 -17.74
C PRO A 453 -24.48 19.97 -18.62
N VAL A 454 -23.29 20.50 -18.37
CA VAL A 454 -22.08 20.15 -19.13
C VAL A 454 -20.97 19.75 -18.18
N VAL A 455 -20.28 18.67 -18.52
CA VAL A 455 -19.03 18.25 -17.89
C VAL A 455 -17.89 18.54 -18.87
N SER A 456 -16.81 19.14 -18.38
CA SER A 456 -15.65 19.46 -19.20
C SER A 456 -14.36 19.18 -18.45
N MET A 457 -13.32 18.84 -19.20
CA MET A 457 -11.95 18.72 -18.68
C MET A 457 -11.13 19.94 -19.10
N GLU A 458 -10.13 20.29 -18.30
CA GLU A 458 -9.17 21.36 -18.60
C GLU A 458 -7.80 20.98 -18.02
N VAL A 459 -6.74 21.17 -18.79
CA VAL A 459 -5.35 20.93 -18.36
C VAL A 459 -4.74 22.28 -17.98
N VAL A 460 -4.24 22.38 -16.76
CA VAL A 460 -3.67 23.60 -16.18
C VAL A 460 -2.34 23.29 -15.50
N ASP A 461 -1.59 24.34 -15.15
CA ASP A 461 -0.33 24.25 -14.39
C ASP A 461 0.71 23.28 -14.99
N THR A 462 0.82 23.26 -16.31
CA THR A 462 1.75 22.38 -17.03
C THR A 462 3.20 22.82 -16.81
N VAL A 463 4.03 21.90 -16.31
CA VAL A 463 5.47 22.04 -16.16
C VAL A 463 6.16 20.96 -17.00
N VAL A 464 7.10 21.37 -17.83
CA VAL A 464 7.92 20.45 -18.64
C VAL A 464 9.32 20.41 -18.06
N GLU A 465 9.75 19.24 -17.60
CA GLU A 465 11.08 19.03 -17.00
C GLU A 465 11.99 18.24 -17.96
N PRO A 466 13.20 18.73 -18.24
CA PRO A 466 14.18 17.99 -19.03
C PRO A 466 14.69 16.78 -18.23
N ASN A 467 14.80 15.62 -18.87
CA ASN A 467 15.44 14.45 -18.27
C ASN A 467 16.98 14.67 -18.24
N PRO A 468 17.62 14.77 -17.06
CA PRO A 468 19.04 15.10 -16.98
C PRO A 468 19.99 13.96 -17.42
N ASN A 469 19.48 12.74 -17.62
CA ASN A 469 20.32 11.55 -17.79
C ASN A 469 20.22 10.83 -19.16
N VAL A 470 19.38 11.28 -20.10
CA VAL A 470 19.25 10.67 -21.45
C VAL A 470 18.76 11.71 -22.47
N GLU A 471 19.26 11.68 -23.72
CA GLU A 471 18.53 12.26 -24.87
C GLU A 471 17.22 11.45 -25.08
N GLY A 472 16.14 11.88 -24.43
CA GLY A 472 14.83 11.21 -24.43
C GLY A 472 13.69 12.18 -24.06
N PRO A 473 12.40 11.79 -24.25
CA PRO A 473 11.28 12.71 -24.07
C PRO A 473 11.17 13.25 -22.65
N SER A 474 10.83 14.55 -22.55
CA SER A 474 10.69 15.30 -21.30
C SER A 474 9.51 14.80 -20.46
N TYR A 475 9.64 14.88 -19.13
CA TYR A 475 8.52 14.69 -18.22
C TYR A 475 7.59 15.91 -18.31
N THR A 476 6.29 15.67 -18.43
CA THR A 476 5.28 16.73 -18.35
C THR A 476 4.39 16.49 -17.14
N ARG A 477 4.45 17.39 -16.16
CA ARG A 477 3.57 17.40 -14.98
C ARG A 477 2.47 18.44 -15.19
N PHE A 478 1.25 18.15 -14.79
CA PHE A 478 0.11 19.04 -14.99
C PHE A 478 -1.03 18.72 -14.02
N ASN A 479 -1.96 19.66 -13.86
CA ASN A 479 -3.23 19.46 -13.16
C ASN A 479 -4.36 19.27 -14.17
N LEU A 480 -5.16 18.21 -14.01
CA LEU A 480 -6.38 17.98 -14.76
C LEU A 480 -7.59 18.46 -13.94
N ASN A 481 -8.16 19.60 -14.31
CA ASN A 481 -9.42 20.08 -13.77
C ASN A 481 -10.60 19.35 -14.42
N ILE A 482 -11.51 18.84 -13.60
CA ILE A 482 -12.84 18.42 -14.01
C ILE A 482 -13.83 19.49 -13.58
N ASN A 483 -14.60 20.03 -14.53
CA ASN A 483 -15.54 21.12 -14.30
C ASN A 483 -16.98 20.69 -14.60
N MET A 484 -17.91 21.18 -13.78
CA MET A 484 -19.36 21.00 -13.90
C MET A 484 -20.01 22.34 -14.21
N THR A 485 -20.90 22.40 -15.19
CA THR A 485 -21.61 23.61 -15.60
C THR A 485 -23.11 23.37 -15.56
N ASP A 486 -23.85 24.27 -14.92
CA ASP A 486 -25.32 24.32 -14.92
C ASP A 486 -26.06 23.06 -14.42
N PHE A 487 -25.47 22.35 -13.46
CA PHE A 487 -26.17 21.33 -12.66
C PHE A 487 -27.00 22.00 -11.55
N ILE A 488 -28.16 22.52 -11.93
CA ILE A 488 -28.97 23.39 -11.09
C ILE A 488 -30.12 22.60 -10.43
N ASP A 489 -30.17 22.60 -9.10
CA ASP A 489 -31.13 21.82 -8.32
C ASP A 489 -32.59 22.25 -8.52
N SER A 490 -32.87 23.53 -8.73
CA SER A 490 -34.23 24.03 -9.01
C SER A 490 -34.81 23.53 -10.33
N TYR A 491 -33.98 23.01 -11.25
CA TYR A 491 -34.42 22.30 -12.46
C TYR A 491 -34.38 20.77 -12.30
N GLY A 492 -34.25 20.30 -11.06
CA GLY A 492 -34.07 18.90 -10.71
C GLY A 492 -32.69 18.36 -11.05
N LYS A 493 -31.69 19.18 -11.39
CA LYS A 493 -30.38 18.70 -11.87
C LYS A 493 -29.26 18.85 -10.83
N GLY A 494 -29.61 18.88 -9.54
CA GLY A 494 -28.66 19.04 -8.44
C GLY A 494 -27.76 17.82 -8.25
N ILE A 495 -26.62 18.04 -7.59
CA ILE A 495 -25.57 17.05 -7.39
C ILE A 495 -25.48 16.68 -5.90
N TYR A 496 -25.80 15.43 -5.56
CA TYR A 496 -25.50 14.85 -4.24
C TYR A 496 -24.14 14.17 -4.21
N GLY A 497 -23.72 13.58 -5.34
CA GLY A 497 -22.41 12.95 -5.50
C GLY A 497 -22.03 12.83 -6.96
N VAL A 498 -20.75 12.54 -7.22
CA VAL A 498 -20.20 12.32 -8.56
C VAL A 498 -19.20 11.17 -8.49
N GLU A 499 -19.28 10.25 -9.44
CA GLU A 499 -18.24 9.25 -9.73
C GLU A 499 -17.79 9.47 -11.17
N ILE A 500 -16.48 9.60 -11.41
CA ILE A 500 -15.90 9.75 -12.74
C ILE A 500 -14.74 8.76 -12.91
N HIS A 501 -14.75 8.08 -14.05
CA HIS A 501 -13.69 7.20 -14.51
C HIS A 501 -12.97 7.87 -15.67
N LEU A 502 -11.68 8.10 -15.51
CA LEU A 502 -10.80 8.71 -16.51
C LEU A 502 -9.90 7.63 -17.09
N LEU A 503 -9.78 7.59 -18.41
CA LEU A 503 -8.96 6.63 -19.13
C LEU A 503 -7.80 7.37 -19.80
N TYR A 504 -6.57 6.88 -19.62
CA TYR A 504 -5.35 7.53 -20.12
C TYR A 504 -4.26 6.52 -20.50
N GLY A 505 -3.33 6.94 -21.36
CA GLY A 505 -2.26 6.05 -21.84
C GLY A 505 -1.30 5.59 -20.74
N PHE A 506 -0.63 4.46 -20.95
CA PHE A 506 0.34 3.87 -20.01
C PHE A 506 1.52 4.78 -19.66
N ASN A 507 1.81 5.72 -20.55
CA ASN A 507 2.86 6.70 -20.37
C ASN A 507 2.45 7.86 -19.46
N ALA A 508 1.20 7.87 -18.97
CA ALA A 508 0.72 8.81 -17.97
C ALA A 508 0.30 8.11 -16.68
N HIS A 509 0.50 8.79 -15.56
CA HIS A 509 0.19 8.28 -14.22
C HIS A 509 -0.33 9.39 -13.31
N TYR A 510 -1.11 8.97 -12.32
CA TYR A 510 -1.55 9.84 -11.23
C TYR A 510 -0.37 10.18 -10.33
N ASN A 511 -0.09 11.47 -10.14
CA ASN A 511 1.07 11.91 -9.38
C ASN A 511 0.68 12.31 -7.95
N TYR A 512 0.79 11.36 -7.02
CA TYR A 512 0.45 11.57 -5.60
C TYR A 512 1.51 12.39 -4.82
N HIS A 513 2.71 12.63 -5.37
CA HIS A 513 3.87 13.15 -4.63
C HIS A 513 4.40 14.51 -5.14
N SER A 514 3.65 15.25 -5.95
CA SER A 514 4.20 16.44 -6.64
C SER A 514 4.34 17.68 -5.73
N GLU A 515 5.45 18.41 -5.90
CA GLU A 515 5.73 19.74 -5.33
C GLU A 515 4.95 20.89 -6.02
N VAL A 516 4.12 20.57 -7.03
CA VAL A 516 3.21 21.53 -7.69
C VAL A 516 2.07 21.81 -6.71
N PRO A 517 1.65 23.08 -6.47
CA PRO A 517 0.64 23.40 -5.48
C PRO A 517 -0.69 22.66 -5.76
N PHE A 518 -0.89 21.57 -5.03
CA PHE A 518 -2.10 20.78 -5.04
C PHE A 518 -3.24 21.59 -4.41
N THR A 519 -4.25 21.94 -5.19
CA THR A 519 -5.53 22.44 -4.66
C THR A 519 -6.59 21.37 -4.85
N ALA A 520 -6.60 20.37 -3.97
CA ALA A 520 -7.64 19.33 -3.85
C ALA A 520 -9.07 19.89 -3.66
N ASN A 521 -9.18 21.19 -3.42
CA ASN A 521 -10.45 21.81 -3.04
C ASN A 521 -11.42 21.80 -4.23
N SER A 522 -12.40 20.91 -4.14
CA SER A 522 -13.64 21.04 -4.90
C SER A 522 -14.26 22.41 -4.61
N THR A 523 -14.80 23.07 -5.64
CA THR A 523 -15.63 24.28 -5.46
C THR A 523 -17.11 23.95 -5.33
N ILE A 524 -17.44 22.65 -5.32
CA ILE A 524 -18.79 22.09 -5.23
C ILE A 524 -18.97 21.38 -3.88
N PHE A 525 -18.01 20.54 -3.49
CA PHE A 525 -18.01 19.80 -2.22
C PHE A 525 -16.98 20.41 -1.25
N THR A 526 -17.34 21.51 -0.60
CA THR A 526 -16.40 22.30 0.21
C THR A 526 -16.41 21.99 1.70
N ASN A 527 -17.35 21.17 2.19
CA ASN A 527 -17.54 20.92 3.63
C ASN A 527 -17.12 19.48 4.02
N PRO A 528 -15.94 19.28 4.60
CA PRO A 528 -15.44 17.94 4.96
C PRO A 528 -16.26 17.26 6.08
N LEU A 529 -17.12 17.99 6.79
CA LEU A 529 -18.02 17.42 7.80
C LEU A 529 -19.28 16.80 7.20
N THR A 530 -19.56 17.05 5.92
CA THR A 530 -20.79 16.60 5.25
C THR A 530 -20.54 16.05 3.85
N SER A 531 -19.29 15.93 3.42
CA SER A 531 -18.91 15.29 2.17
C SER A 531 -17.62 14.50 2.33
N ALA A 532 -17.51 13.40 1.60
CA ALA A 532 -16.31 12.58 1.52
C ALA A 532 -15.97 12.32 0.06
N ASP A 533 -14.67 12.33 -0.26
CA ASP A 533 -14.15 11.99 -1.57
C ASP A 533 -13.16 10.82 -1.50
N TYR A 534 -12.94 10.24 -2.66
CA TYR A 534 -12.10 9.08 -2.87
C TYR A 534 -11.47 9.18 -4.26
N ILE A 535 -10.16 8.98 -4.35
CA ILE A 535 -9.45 8.92 -5.62
C ILE A 535 -8.56 7.68 -5.64
N ARG A 536 -8.58 6.94 -6.74
CA ARG A 536 -7.71 5.77 -6.94
C ARG A 536 -7.37 5.59 -8.41
N ALA A 537 -6.09 5.37 -8.68
CA ALA A 537 -5.62 4.92 -9.97
C ALA A 537 -5.59 3.38 -10.01
N TYR A 538 -6.01 2.83 -11.15
CA TYR A 538 -5.95 1.43 -11.53
C TYR A 538 -5.04 1.34 -12.75
N GLU A 539 -3.79 0.98 -12.51
CA GLU A 539 -2.81 0.75 -13.55
C GLU A 539 -3.06 -0.63 -14.17
N SER A 540 -3.32 -0.68 -15.47
CA SER A 540 -3.88 -1.84 -16.16
C SER A 540 -2.86 -2.51 -17.11
N GLN A 541 -3.14 -3.75 -17.50
CA GLN A 541 -2.55 -4.43 -18.66
C GLN A 541 -3.48 -4.40 -19.90
N GLY A 542 -4.66 -3.78 -19.80
CA GLY A 542 -5.55 -3.45 -20.93
C GLY A 542 -5.07 -2.18 -21.66
N PRO A 543 -5.71 -1.70 -22.74
CA PRO A 543 -5.14 -0.69 -23.66
C PRO A 543 -4.84 0.70 -23.04
N GLN A 544 -5.28 0.95 -21.81
CA GLN A 544 -5.16 2.23 -21.11
C GLN A 544 -5.31 2.03 -19.59
N ASN A 545 -4.69 2.92 -18.83
CA ASN A 545 -4.86 3.05 -17.38
C ASN A 545 -6.23 3.70 -17.07
N GLU A 546 -6.74 3.48 -15.87
CA GLU A 546 -7.98 4.07 -15.39
C GLU A 546 -7.76 4.79 -14.05
N LEU A 547 -8.39 5.94 -13.85
CA LEU A 547 -8.47 6.62 -12.55
C LEU A 547 -9.92 6.87 -12.21
N VAL A 548 -10.30 6.47 -11.00
CA VAL A 548 -11.63 6.69 -10.46
C VAL A 548 -11.55 7.78 -9.41
N TYR A 549 -12.33 8.85 -9.61
CA TYR A 549 -12.61 9.85 -8.59
C TYR A 549 -14.09 9.79 -8.22
N ALA A 550 -14.38 9.66 -6.94
CA ALA A 550 -15.74 9.67 -6.41
C ALA A 550 -15.84 10.70 -5.27
N VAL A 551 -16.94 11.42 -5.20
CA VAL A 551 -17.25 12.35 -4.11
C VAL A 551 -18.74 12.34 -3.83
N THR A 552 -19.14 12.35 -2.56
CA THR A 552 -20.55 12.39 -2.18
C THR A 552 -20.75 13.23 -0.94
N ASN A 553 -21.88 13.92 -0.88
CA ASN A 553 -22.45 14.40 0.36
C ASN A 553 -22.94 13.22 1.21
N PHE A 554 -23.04 13.41 2.52
CA PHE A 554 -23.66 12.48 3.45
C PHE A 554 -24.55 13.19 4.47
N GLY A 555 -25.45 12.44 5.13
CA GLY A 555 -26.41 12.99 6.08
C GLY A 555 -27.55 13.78 5.42
N SER A 556 -28.09 14.77 6.14
CA SER A 556 -29.31 15.50 5.73
C SER A 556 -29.06 16.73 4.87
N VAL A 557 -27.86 16.89 4.31
CA VAL A 557 -27.56 18.04 3.43
C VAL A 557 -28.32 17.94 2.11
N PRO A 558 -28.70 19.08 1.50
CA PRO A 558 -29.36 19.11 0.19
C PRO A 558 -28.37 18.78 -0.94
N ASN A 559 -28.91 18.64 -2.16
CA ASN A 559 -28.09 18.59 -3.37
C ASN A 559 -27.34 19.92 -3.56
N ASN A 560 -26.10 19.84 -4.07
CA ASN A 560 -25.36 21.00 -4.51
C ASN A 560 -25.93 21.52 -5.83
N SER A 561 -26.15 22.83 -5.91
CA SER A 561 -26.56 23.52 -7.14
C SER A 561 -25.36 24.25 -7.74
N VAL A 562 -25.09 23.99 -9.01
CA VAL A 562 -23.98 24.55 -9.79
C VAL A 562 -24.55 25.43 -10.88
N THR A 563 -24.35 26.74 -10.76
CA THR A 563 -24.66 27.73 -11.82
C THR A 563 -23.35 28.23 -12.41
N GLY A 564 -23.26 28.23 -13.75
CA GLY A 564 -22.00 28.46 -14.45
C GLY A 564 -20.98 27.34 -14.21
N THR A 565 -19.76 27.53 -14.73
CA THR A 565 -18.70 26.53 -14.63
C THR A 565 -18.03 26.57 -13.25
N LYS A 566 -18.10 25.45 -12.53
CA LYS A 566 -17.41 25.24 -11.25
C LYS A 566 -16.51 24.00 -11.31
N ARG A 567 -15.38 24.06 -10.62
CA ARG A 567 -14.43 22.95 -10.54
C ARG A 567 -14.90 21.90 -9.55
N LEU A 568 -15.04 20.67 -10.01
CA LEU A 568 -15.31 19.48 -9.20
C LEU A 568 -14.04 19.02 -8.48
N VAL A 569 -12.96 18.80 -9.21
CA VAL A 569 -11.68 18.31 -8.69
C VAL A 569 -10.53 18.77 -9.59
N SER A 570 -9.33 18.92 -9.01
CA SER A 570 -8.07 19.11 -9.73
C SER A 570 -7.16 17.91 -9.45
N ILE A 571 -6.84 17.13 -10.47
CA ILE A 571 -6.11 15.86 -10.34
C ILE A 571 -4.68 16.06 -10.83
N PRO A 572 -3.66 15.93 -9.97
CA PRO A 572 -2.26 16.00 -10.40
C PRO A 572 -1.89 14.76 -11.22
N MET A 573 -1.32 14.99 -12.40
CA MET A 573 -0.92 13.95 -13.32
C MET A 573 0.48 14.23 -13.88
N GLU A 574 1.15 13.17 -14.29
CA GLU A 574 2.43 13.23 -14.97
C GLU A 574 2.40 12.32 -16.19
N THR A 575 3.09 12.71 -17.26
CA THR A 575 3.22 11.92 -18.48
C THR A 575 4.63 11.97 -19.02
N TYR A 576 5.06 10.84 -19.57
CA TYR A 576 6.27 10.67 -20.35
C TYR A 576 5.91 10.69 -21.85
N GLY A 577 6.17 11.81 -22.53
CA GLY A 577 5.71 12.03 -23.90
C GLY A 577 4.20 12.31 -24.02
N ALA A 578 3.65 12.23 -25.23
CA ALA A 578 2.27 12.58 -25.52
C ALA A 578 1.27 11.52 -24.99
N THR A 579 0.24 11.95 -24.26
CA THR A 579 -0.87 11.11 -23.79
C THR A 579 -2.20 11.76 -24.13
N THR A 580 -3.28 10.97 -24.17
CA THR A 580 -4.66 11.48 -24.29
C THR A 580 -5.50 10.93 -23.16
N ILE A 581 -6.26 11.82 -22.51
CA ILE A 581 -7.14 11.52 -21.39
C ILE A 581 -8.59 11.64 -21.87
N THR A 582 -9.40 10.63 -21.56
CA THR A 582 -10.81 10.54 -21.91
C THR A 582 -11.65 10.23 -20.68
N VAL A 583 -12.94 10.59 -20.71
CA VAL A 583 -13.90 10.15 -19.68
C VAL A 583 -14.48 8.82 -20.12
N GLY A 584 -14.19 7.75 -19.39
CA GLY A 584 -14.75 6.41 -19.63
C GLY A 584 -16.16 6.24 -19.08
N LYS A 585 -16.45 6.88 -17.94
CA LYS A 585 -17.76 6.83 -17.28
C LYS A 585 -17.91 8.05 -16.37
N ILE A 586 -19.12 8.57 -16.27
CA ILE A 586 -19.47 9.52 -15.22
C ILE A 586 -20.91 9.27 -14.74
N VAL A 587 -21.07 9.25 -13.42
CA VAL A 587 -22.35 9.07 -12.73
C VAL A 587 -22.56 10.25 -11.80
N ILE A 588 -23.73 10.85 -11.89
CA ILE A 588 -24.19 11.88 -10.97
C ILE A 588 -25.18 11.24 -10.02
N VAL A 589 -24.93 11.32 -8.72
CA VAL A 589 -25.86 10.91 -7.69
C VAL A 589 -26.73 12.11 -7.34
N ARG A 590 -28.06 11.96 -7.35
CA ARG A 590 -29.04 12.97 -6.95
C ARG A 590 -29.83 12.45 -5.76
N LYS A 591 -30.02 13.27 -4.73
CA LYS A 591 -30.91 12.94 -3.61
C LYS A 591 -32.29 13.52 -3.87
N GLN A 592 -33.30 12.66 -3.87
CA GLN A 592 -34.70 12.99 -4.06
C GLN A 592 -35.32 13.58 -2.78
N THR A 593 -36.47 14.26 -2.91
CA THR A 593 -37.17 14.89 -1.77
C THR A 593 -37.64 13.86 -0.73
N ASN A 594 -37.88 12.62 -1.15
CA ASN A 594 -38.22 11.49 -0.27
C ASN A 594 -36.99 10.88 0.45
N GLY A 595 -35.78 11.38 0.19
CA GLY A 595 -34.52 10.91 0.76
C GLY A 595 -33.83 9.79 -0.01
N GLU A 596 -34.44 9.24 -1.07
CA GLU A 596 -33.82 8.23 -1.93
C GLU A 596 -32.71 8.86 -2.79
N VAL A 597 -31.73 8.03 -3.19
CA VAL A 597 -30.65 8.44 -4.09
C VAL A 597 -30.85 7.82 -5.47
N GLU A 598 -30.62 8.61 -6.50
CA GLU A 598 -30.73 8.21 -7.91
C GLU A 598 -29.40 8.42 -8.63
N ASN A 599 -29.00 7.43 -9.42
CA ASN A 599 -27.80 7.48 -10.24
C ASN A 599 -28.15 7.88 -11.67
N ILE A 600 -27.57 8.99 -12.13
CA ILE A 600 -27.78 9.57 -13.45
C ILE A 600 -26.49 9.45 -14.24
N SER A 601 -26.45 8.54 -15.21
CA SER A 601 -25.33 8.43 -16.13
C SER A 601 -25.34 9.61 -17.12
N VAL A 602 -24.21 10.31 -17.24
CA VAL A 602 -24.06 11.42 -18.20
C VAL A 602 -23.47 10.89 -19.51
N PRO A 603 -24.04 11.23 -20.68
CA PRO A 603 -23.46 10.84 -21.96
C PRO A 603 -22.05 11.40 -22.15
N ILE A 604 -21.06 10.51 -22.24
CA ILE A 604 -19.64 10.87 -22.37
C ILE A 604 -19.25 11.31 -23.79
N THR A 605 -20.09 11.04 -24.80
CA THR A 605 -19.81 11.32 -26.22
C THR A 605 -19.56 12.80 -26.53
N ASN A 606 -20.01 13.70 -25.64
CA ASN A 606 -19.87 15.15 -25.79
C ASN A 606 -18.78 15.74 -24.91
N ILE A 607 -17.99 14.92 -24.19
CA ILE A 607 -16.88 15.39 -23.35
C ILE A 607 -15.57 15.23 -24.15
N PRO A 608 -14.96 16.31 -24.67
CA PRO A 608 -13.77 16.20 -25.49
C PRO A 608 -12.58 15.63 -24.72
N SER A 609 -11.82 14.75 -25.36
CA SER A 609 -10.55 14.26 -24.83
C SER A 609 -9.53 15.38 -24.65
N LYS A 610 -8.57 15.20 -23.74
CA LYS A 610 -7.46 16.14 -23.54
C LYS A 610 -6.12 15.48 -23.82
N SER A 611 -5.34 16.08 -24.72
CA SER A 611 -4.00 15.61 -25.05
C SER A 611 -2.94 16.48 -24.36
N VAL A 612 -1.91 15.85 -23.79
CA VAL A 612 -0.86 16.50 -23.00
C VAL A 612 0.50 15.87 -23.31
N GLY A 613 1.57 16.66 -23.32
CA GLY A 613 2.95 16.23 -23.61
C GLY A 613 3.38 16.44 -25.06
N THR A 614 4.69 16.40 -25.31
CA THR A 614 5.31 16.58 -26.64
C THR A 614 6.04 15.31 -27.08
N GLY A 615 6.00 14.98 -28.38
CA GLY A 615 6.65 13.79 -28.96
C GLY A 615 5.67 12.80 -29.59
N THR A 616 6.15 11.83 -30.36
CA THR A 616 5.33 10.75 -30.92
C THR A 616 4.78 9.89 -29.78
N PRO A 617 3.48 9.52 -29.77
CA PRO A 617 2.97 8.53 -28.83
C PRO A 617 3.85 7.27 -28.90
N MET A 618 4.27 6.75 -27.76
CA MET A 618 4.97 5.45 -27.75
C MET A 618 4.04 4.43 -28.43
N PRO A 619 4.51 3.69 -29.46
CA PRO A 619 3.67 2.70 -30.11
C PRO A 619 3.19 1.69 -29.07
N ASN A 620 1.94 1.22 -29.21
CA ASN A 620 1.49 0.01 -28.53
C ASN A 620 2.53 -1.07 -28.82
N ILE A 621 3.35 -1.42 -27.83
CA ILE A 621 4.24 -2.55 -27.96
C ILE A 621 3.32 -3.76 -27.84
N ASP A 622 2.89 -4.26 -29.00
CA ASP A 622 2.31 -5.59 -29.12
C ASP A 622 3.34 -6.55 -28.55
N PHE A 623 3.12 -6.99 -27.31
CA PHE A 623 3.86 -8.11 -26.78
C PHE A 623 3.45 -9.33 -27.61
N PRO A 624 4.40 -10.07 -28.21
CA PRO A 624 4.07 -11.26 -28.94
C PRO A 624 3.30 -12.23 -28.02
N PRO A 625 2.31 -12.97 -28.55
CA PRO A 625 1.60 -13.95 -27.75
C PRO A 625 2.59 -14.99 -27.25
N ALA A 626 2.64 -15.15 -25.92
CA ALA A 626 3.45 -16.14 -25.22
C ALA A 626 2.80 -17.52 -25.26
#